data_AF-A0A0J5KU47-F1
#
_entry.id   AF-A0A0J5KU47-F1
#
_cell.length_a   1.000
_cell.length_b   1.000
_cell.length_c   1.000
_cell.angle_alpha   90.00
_cell.angle_beta   90.00
_cell.angle_gamma   90.00
#
_symmetry.space_group_name_H-M   'P 1'
#
loop_
_entity.id
_entity.type
_entity.pdbx_description
1 polymer ?
#
loop_
_entity_poly.entity_id
_entity_poly.type
_entity_poly.pdbx_seq_one_letter_code
_entity_poly.pdbx_strand_id
1 'polypeptide(L)' 'MAHCKLYVTKTPITAADLLNDRVLPFYASQGLPMLRILTDRGTEYCGKVEQHDYQLYLAINDIEHTKTKAMSPQTNG' A
#
# COMPACT_ATOMS: atom_id res chain seq x y z
N MET A 1 15.18 -0.71 -2.03
CA MET A 1 15.01 -2.16 -1.80
C MET A 1 13.72 -2.59 -2.47
N ALA A 2 13.67 -3.77 -3.09
CA ALA A 2 12.43 -4.33 -3.60
C ALA A 2 11.89 -5.36 -2.59
N HIS A 3 10.59 -5.28 -2.29
CA HIS A 3 9.90 -6.25 -1.44
C HIS A 3 8.85 -6.97 -2.27
N CYS A 4 8.71 -8.28 -2.07
CA CYS A 4 7.69 -9.08 -2.73
C CYS A 4 7.16 -10.15 -1.77
N LYS A 5 5.89 -10.54 -1.96
CA LYS A 5 5.26 -11.69 -1.29
C LYS A 5 4.21 -12.26 -2.25
N LEU A 6 4.20 -13.59 -2.40
CA LEU A 6 3.28 -14.27 -3.29
C LEU A 6 1.96 -14.54 -2.55
N TYR A 7 0.85 -14.13 -3.14
CA TYR A 7 -0.49 -14.43 -2.68
C TYR A 7 -1.29 -15.14 -3.76
N VAL A 8 -2.19 -16.03 -3.32
CA VAL A 8 -3.10 -16.76 -4.22
C VAL A 8 -4.34 -15.94 -4.61
N THR A 9 -4.61 -14.86 -3.88
CA THR A 9 -5.74 -13.96 -4.12
C THR A 9 -5.28 -12.51 -4.14
N LYS A 10 -5.95 -11.69 -4.96
CA LYS A 10 -5.67 -10.27 -5.12
C LYS A 10 -6.69 -9.43 -4.34
N THR A 11 -6.54 -9.36 -3.01
CA THR A 11 -7.51 -8.72 -2.09
C THR A 11 -6.85 -7.61 -1.24
N PRO A 12 -7.61 -6.63 -0.74
CA PRO A 12 -7.06 -5.52 0.05
C PRO A 12 -6.20 -5.93 1.25
N ILE A 13 -6.61 -6.98 1.96
CA ILE A 13 -5.87 -7.48 3.12
C ILE A 13 -4.46 -7.97 2.75
N THR A 14 -4.26 -8.52 1.54
CA THR A 14 -2.94 -8.99 1.09
C THR A 14 -1.98 -7.84 0.78
N ALA A 15 -2.51 -6.71 0.28
CA ALA A 15 -1.74 -5.49 0.11
C ALA A 15 -1.32 -4.89 1.47
N ALA A 16 -2.21 -4.90 2.46
CA ALA A 16 -1.91 -4.43 3.82
C ALA A 16 -0.88 -5.33 4.51
N ASP A 17 -1.02 -6.65 4.36
CA ASP A 17 -0.09 -7.64 4.89
C ASP A 17 1.34 -7.43 4.36
N LEU A 18 1.52 -7.12 3.07
CA LEU A 18 2.85 -6.85 2.53
C LEU A 18 3.52 -5.64 3.22
N LEU A 19 2.75 -4.59 3.49
CA LEU A 19 3.25 -3.41 4.18
C LEU A 19 3.63 -3.74 5.62
N ASN A 20 2.74 -4.43 6.33
CA ASN A 20 2.92 -4.78 7.72
C ASN A 20 4.08 -5.76 7.97
N ASP A 21 4.20 -6.79 7.13
CA ASP A 21 5.16 -7.88 7.30
C ASP A 21 6.57 -7.48 6.86
N ARG A 22 6.69 -6.68 5.78
CA ARG A 22 7.99 -6.49 5.10
C ARG A 22 8.41 -5.04 4.93
N VAL A 23 7.50 -4.15 4.52
CA VAL A 23 7.89 -2.80 4.09
C VAL A 23 8.07 -1.88 5.30
N LEU A 24 7.05 -1.70 6.13
CA LEU A 24 7.10 -0.75 7.24
C LEU A 24 8.16 -1.13 8.29
N PRO A 25 8.30 -2.41 8.73
CA PRO A 25 9.36 -2.78 9.66
C PRO A 25 10.77 -2.52 9.10
N PHE A 26 10.98 -2.73 7.80
CA PHE A 26 12.27 -2.48 7.16
C PHE A 26 12.63 -0.99 7.25
N TYR A 27 11.75 -0.09 6.81
CA TYR A 27 12.05 1.35 6.85
C TYR A 27 12.11 1.90 8.29
N ALA A 28 11.26 1.39 9.19
CA ALA A 28 11.32 1.73 10.61
C ALA A 28 12.67 1.34 11.24
N SER A 29 13.23 0.17 10.89
CA SER A 29 14.56 -0.26 11.35
C SER A 29 15.69 0.68 10.91
N GLN A 30 15.48 1.43 9.83
CA GLN A 30 16.41 2.43 9.32
C GLN A 30 16.13 3.84 9.88
N GLY A 31 15.17 3.98 10.81
CA GLY A 31 14.74 5.27 11.35
C GLY A 31 14.00 6.16 10.35
N LEU A 32 13.45 5.58 9.27
CA LEU A 32 12.76 6.30 8.20
C LEU A 32 11.24 6.15 8.35
N PRO A 33 10.49 7.22 8.65
CA PRO A 33 9.04 7.17 8.71
C PRO A 33 8.44 7.09 7.29
N MET A 34 7.37 6.31 7.13
CA MET A 34 6.65 6.19 5.87
C MET A 34 5.50 7.20 5.81
N LEU A 35 5.68 8.31 5.07
CA LEU A 35 4.69 9.39 5.03
C LEU A 35 3.58 9.16 4.00
N ARG A 36 3.93 8.54 2.87
CA ARG A 36 3.04 8.43 1.72
C ARG A 36 3.36 7.20 0.89
N ILE A 37 2.32 6.56 0.37
CA ILE A 37 2.44 5.48 -0.60
C ILE A 37 1.69 5.87 -1.89
N LEU A 38 2.34 5.60 -3.03
CA LEU A 38 1.77 5.74 -4.37
C LEU A 38 1.42 4.35 -4.89
N THR A 39 0.17 4.15 -5.32
CA THR A 39 -0.25 2.94 -6.04
C THR A 39 -0.98 3.30 -7.32
N ASP A 40 -1.28 2.28 -8.12
CA ASP A 40 -2.27 2.42 -9.18
C ASP A 40 -3.70 2.48 -8.62
N ARG A 41 -4.70 2.29 -9.49
CA ARG A 41 -6.11 2.33 -9.11
C ARG A 41 -6.73 0.93 -8.95
N GLY A 42 -5.92 -0.09 -8.76
CA GLY A 42 -6.36 -1.47 -8.52
C GLY A 42 -7.25 -1.59 -7.29
N THR A 43 -8.20 -2.52 -7.33
CA THR A 43 -9.21 -2.73 -6.26
C THR A 43 -8.62 -3.29 -4.97
N GLU A 44 -7.40 -3.80 -4.99
CA GLU A 44 -6.61 -4.20 -3.82
C GLU A 44 -6.05 -2.99 -3.07
N TYR A 45 -5.88 -1.85 -3.75
CA TYR A 45 -5.40 -0.61 -3.14
C TYR A 45 -6.54 0.38 -2.92
N CYS A 46 -7.54 0.39 -3.80
CA CYS A 46 -8.58 1.41 -3.85
C CYS A 46 -9.98 0.89 -3.51
N GLY A 47 -10.60 1.46 -2.47
CA GLY A 47 -12.00 1.25 -2.13
C GLY A 47 -12.52 2.31 -1.15
N LYS A 48 -13.72 2.08 -0.59
CA LYS A 48 -14.30 2.93 0.46
C LYS A 48 -13.49 2.74 1.73
N VAL A 49 -12.97 3.84 2.31
CA VAL A 49 -12.02 3.80 3.43
C VAL A 49 -12.55 2.94 4.59
N GLU A 50 -13.81 3.10 4.98
CA GLU A 50 -14.44 2.38 6.10
C GLU A 50 -14.56 0.86 5.92
N GLN A 51 -14.43 0.35 4.69
CA GLN A 51 -14.72 -1.05 4.33
C GLN A 51 -13.57 -1.71 3.57
N HIS A 52 -12.40 -1.07 3.54
CA HIS A 52 -11.29 -1.52 2.71
C HIS A 52 -10.03 -1.64 3.54
N ASP A 53 -9.63 -2.87 3.86
CA ASP A 53 -8.55 -3.19 4.81
C ASP A 53 -7.27 -2.41 4.54
N TYR A 54 -6.86 -2.30 3.28
CA TYR A 54 -5.67 -1.50 2.91
C TYR A 54 -5.81 -0.01 3.24
N GLN A 55 -6.99 0.58 3.00
CA GLN A 55 -7.19 2.01 3.26
C GLN A 55 -7.29 2.29 4.77
N LEU A 56 -7.97 1.39 5.51
CA LEU A 56 -7.98 1.43 6.98
C LEU A 56 -6.57 1.31 7.54
N TYR A 57 -5.78 0.36 7.03
CA TYR A 57 -4.42 0.14 7.49
C TYR A 57 -3.54 1.39 7.30
N LEU A 58 -3.61 2.04 6.14
CA LEU A 58 -2.88 3.29 5.91
C LEU A 58 -3.35 4.41 6.84
N ALA A 59 -4.66 4.56 7.04
CA ALA A 59 -5.21 5.58 7.93
C ALA A 59 -4.79 5.38 9.39
N ILE A 60 -4.77 4.14 9.88
CA ILE A 60 -4.33 3.80 11.25
C ILE A 60 -2.84 4.12 11.45
N ASN A 61 -2.03 3.96 10.40
CA ASN A 61 -0.60 4.24 10.44
C ASN A 61 -0.24 5.68 10.04
N ASP A 62 -1.24 6.56 9.86
CA ASP A 62 -1.06 7.95 9.41
C ASP A 62 -0.26 8.07 8.10
N ILE A 63 -0.51 7.17 7.14
CA ILE A 63 0.16 7.12 5.84
C ILE A 63 -0.78 7.67 4.78
N GLU A 64 -0.34 8.71 4.06
CA GLU A 64 -1.10 9.23 2.94
C GLU A 64 -1.13 8.27 1.75
N HIS A 65 -2.29 8.13 1.13
CA HIS A 65 -2.45 7.31 -0.07
C HIS A 65 -2.64 8.16 -1.32
N THR A 66 -1.63 8.19 -2.18
CA THR A 66 -1.71 8.78 -3.52
C THR A 66 -1.90 7.72 -4.60
N LYS A 67 -2.57 8.10 -5.68
CA LYS A 67 -2.97 7.19 -6.76
C LYS A 67 -2.56 7.78 -8.09
N THR A 68 -2.12 6.94 -9.01
CA THR A 68 -1.87 7.37 -10.38
C THR A 68 -3.15 7.89 -11.05
N LYS A 69 -2.96 8.70 -12.10
CA LYS A 69 -4.05 9.11 -12.97
C LYS A 69 -4.61 7.87 -13.68
N ALA A 70 -5.92 7.83 -13.85
CA ALA A 70 -6.57 6.76 -14.59
C ALA A 70 -5.94 6.58 -15.98
N MET A 71 -5.71 5.33 -16.38
CA MET A 71 -5.12 4.94 -17.68
C MET A 71 -3.74 5.57 -17.97
N SER A 72 -2.96 5.90 -16.93
CA SER A 72 -1.61 6.49 -17.06
C SER A 72 -0.53 5.60 -16.42
N PRO A 73 -0.30 4.37 -16.93
CA PRO A 73 0.61 3.39 -16.32
C PRO A 73 2.05 3.88 -16.17
N GLN A 74 2.46 4.87 -16.97
CA GLN A 74 3.80 5.47 -16.94
C GLN A 74 4.07 6.28 -15.65
N THR A 75 3.02 6.62 -14.90
CA THR A 75 3.15 7.39 -13.65
C THR A 75 3.39 6.52 -12.42
N ASN A 76 3.59 5.21 -12.61
CA ASN A 76 3.86 4.21 -11.56
C ASN A 76 5.30 3.67 -11.60
N GLY A 77 6.24 4.46 -12.15
CA GLY A 77 7.64 4.09 -12.37
C GLY A 77 8.61 4.96 -11.60
#